data_AF-A0A9D6LKV3-F1
#
_entry.id   AF-A0A9D6LKV3-F1
#
_cell.length_a   1.000
_cell.length_b   1.000
_cell.length_c   1.000
_cell.angle_alpha   90.00
_cell.angle_beta   90.00
_cell.angle_gamma   90.00
#
_symmetry.space_group_name_H-M   'P 1'
#
loop_
_entity.id
_entity.type
_entity.pdbx_description
1 polymer ?
#
loop_
_entity_poly.entity_id
_entity_poly.type
_entity_poly.pdbx_seq_one_letter_code
_entity_poly.pdbx_strand_id
1 'polypeptide(L)'
;MPKQAEIQNIIEQGRTRLQQVLEETGLKVEKLQSGQKPYDFKMTVRRDRITMTLGAGVSSSGLPRFILEFAGATGLKRESLYPVFVAPYVSPRGAQILKANQIGFCDLAGNCYLVFGTVLISKTGAPNPLPARKEARALFSPRASRIIRAFLSDPLRGWLQKDLSEELKLSLGYLHSVIVKLLEQDYLLREGDRLYLKDRKGLLSAWAAAYQYTQNETREFYSSREPEEFEETLDQYCKKKKTRYALTLFAGARYRAPFVRYPRVHAYFEGNMDTAARELDLKPVPTGASVVILIPYDEGVFYKMQRIQNRNIVSDVQLYLDLQSAKGRAEEQAAALGLQHLQYLLQERTPEQEARLHEFLRLRDSGQKAEAKEQFSDAARLFEEALSKVEGRWDENTESHKAYVRLRLWRAYLEVAAQNQDKKLLTKAESLFPSDEAFVREADQLMFNPAMARYAALIYSAQRFATARTHQEREAWKKKANDYYTAAVSPYTEGCGELKERAESIVRLLRQGVHKPRSAKHA
;
A
#
# COMPACT_ATOMS: atom_id res chain seq x y z
N MET A 1 3.35 26.95 -12.27
CA MET A 1 3.45 27.96 -11.20
C MET A 1 2.52 29.10 -11.58
N PRO A 2 1.63 29.56 -10.68
CA PRO A 2 0.79 30.73 -10.97
C PRO A 2 1.67 31.97 -11.19
N LYS A 3 1.20 32.91 -12.02
CA LYS A 3 1.89 34.20 -12.20
C LYS A 3 1.87 34.96 -10.87
N GLN A 4 2.92 35.73 -10.53
CA GLN A 4 3.01 36.49 -9.26
C GLN A 4 1.76 37.34 -8.97
N ALA A 5 1.12 37.88 -10.02
CA ALA A 5 -0.13 38.63 -9.92
C ALA A 5 -1.32 37.79 -9.40
N GLU A 6 -1.42 36.51 -9.75
CA GLU A 6 -2.50 35.62 -9.29
C GLU A 6 -2.36 35.30 -7.80
N ILE A 7 -1.13 35.10 -7.32
CA ILE A 7 -0.87 34.83 -5.89
C ILE A 7 -1.26 36.05 -5.06
N GLN A 8 -0.89 37.26 -5.49
CA GLN A 8 -1.28 38.47 -4.77
C GLN A 8 -2.79 38.71 -4.76
N ASN A 9 -3.48 38.40 -5.86
CA ASN A 9 -4.94 38.47 -5.90
C ASN A 9 -5.57 37.51 -4.87
N ILE A 10 -5.08 36.27 -4.75
CA ILE A 10 -5.59 35.30 -3.78
C ILE A 10 -5.28 35.74 -2.34
N ILE A 11 -4.13 36.37 -2.08
CA ILE A 11 -3.80 36.93 -0.77
C ILE A 11 -4.83 37.99 -0.36
N GLU A 12 -5.15 38.92 -1.25
CA GLU A 12 -6.07 40.02 -0.93
C GLU A 12 -7.52 39.55 -0.77
N GLN A 13 -7.95 38.59 -1.60
CA GLN A 13 -9.25 37.92 -1.43
C GLN A 13 -9.31 37.14 -0.12
N GLY A 14 -8.24 36.41 0.21
CA GLY A 14 -8.13 35.64 1.44
C GLY A 14 -8.18 36.52 2.69
N ARG A 15 -7.46 37.63 2.67
CA ARG A 15 -7.50 38.68 3.70
C ARG A 15 -8.93 39.20 3.89
N THR A 16 -9.57 39.64 2.82
CA THR A 16 -10.93 40.19 2.85
C THR A 16 -11.92 39.16 3.41
N ARG A 17 -11.82 37.91 2.96
CA ARG A 17 -12.72 36.85 3.39
C ARG A 17 -12.55 36.49 4.86
N LEU A 18 -11.31 36.35 5.33
CA LEU A 18 -11.02 36.05 6.73
C LEU A 18 -11.53 37.19 7.64
N GLN A 19 -11.30 38.45 7.25
CA GLN A 19 -11.83 39.61 7.97
C GLN A 19 -13.35 39.58 8.06
N GLN A 20 -14.03 39.35 6.94
CA GLN A 20 -15.50 39.26 6.90
C GLN A 20 -16.03 38.16 7.84
N VAL A 21 -15.43 36.96 7.82
CA VAL A 21 -15.83 35.84 8.69
C VAL A 21 -15.67 36.19 10.18
N LEU A 22 -14.62 36.93 10.54
CA LEU A 22 -14.38 37.35 11.92
C LEU A 22 -15.40 38.42 12.35
N GLU A 23 -15.62 39.44 11.52
CA GLU A 23 -16.53 40.54 11.82
C GLU A 23 -18.00 40.09 11.92
N GLU A 24 -18.43 39.17 11.05
CA GLU A 24 -19.77 38.53 11.12
C GLU A 24 -20.04 37.82 12.47
N THR A 25 -18.99 37.48 13.21
CA THR A 25 -19.08 36.81 14.53
C THR A 25 -18.85 37.75 15.71
N GLY A 26 -18.72 39.06 15.46
CA GLY A 26 -18.47 40.09 16.46
C GLY A 26 -17.02 40.20 16.93
N LEU A 27 -16.05 39.58 16.24
CA LEU A 27 -14.62 39.80 16.47
C LEU A 27 -14.17 41.03 15.69
N LYS A 28 -13.61 42.03 16.37
CA LYS A 28 -13.06 43.22 15.72
C LYS A 28 -11.61 42.99 15.34
N VAL A 29 -11.24 43.32 14.10
CA VAL A 29 -9.84 43.34 13.66
C VAL A 29 -9.22 44.67 14.07
N GLU A 30 -8.27 44.65 15.01
CA GLU A 30 -7.62 45.87 15.53
C GLU A 30 -6.34 46.21 14.77
N LYS A 31 -5.63 45.18 14.30
CA LYS A 31 -4.37 45.35 13.60
C LYS A 31 -4.26 44.36 12.45
N LEU A 32 -3.80 44.87 11.32
CA LEU A 32 -3.43 44.06 10.18
C LEU A 32 -2.02 44.42 9.75
N GLN A 33 -1.18 43.40 9.54
CA GLN A 33 0.20 43.57 9.12
C GLN A 33 0.54 42.57 8.01
N SER A 34 1.38 43.00 7.07
CA SER A 34 2.04 42.06 6.17
C SER A 34 2.88 41.07 6.97
N GLY A 35 2.91 39.82 6.52
CA GLY A 35 3.60 38.72 7.19
C GLY A 35 4.99 38.45 6.64
N GLN A 36 5.67 37.51 7.28
CA GLN A 36 6.83 36.81 6.70
C GLN A 36 6.48 35.32 6.68
N LYS A 37 6.93 34.63 5.62
CA LYS A 37 6.70 33.19 5.46
C LYS A 37 7.04 32.45 6.77
N PRO A 38 6.18 31.51 7.21
CA PRO A 38 5.06 30.91 6.48
C PRO A 38 3.77 31.75 6.38
N TYR A 39 3.70 32.89 7.06
CA TYR A 39 2.50 33.74 7.10
C TYR A 39 2.59 34.86 6.07
N ASP A 40 1.59 34.96 5.18
CA ASP A 40 1.49 36.03 4.21
C ASP A 40 0.96 37.32 4.85
N PHE A 41 0.11 37.21 5.87
CA PHE A 41 -0.34 38.34 6.68
C PHE A 41 -0.69 37.92 8.11
N LYS A 42 -0.82 38.90 9.01
CA LYS A 42 -1.23 38.71 10.41
C LYS A 42 -2.38 39.64 10.78
N MET A 43 -3.37 39.11 11.48
CA MET A 43 -4.53 39.85 11.99
C MET A 43 -4.61 39.73 13.51
N THR A 44 -4.60 40.84 14.23
CA THR A 44 -4.93 40.84 15.67
C THR A 44 -6.42 41.09 15.82
N VAL A 45 -7.10 40.14 16.46
CA VAL A 45 -8.55 40.18 16.70
C VAL A 45 -8.82 40.34 18.19
N ARG A 46 -9.86 41.11 18.52
CA ARG A 46 -10.33 41.29 19.88
C ARG A 46 -11.83 41.08 20.02
N ARG A 47 -12.22 40.39 21.09
CA ARG A 47 -13.60 40.31 21.60
C ARG A 47 -13.56 40.20 23.12
N ASP A 48 -14.17 41.16 23.81
CA ASP A 48 -14.16 41.25 25.27
C ASP A 48 -12.73 41.19 25.86
N ARG A 49 -12.41 40.13 26.60
CA ARG A 49 -11.08 39.85 27.20
C ARG A 49 -10.17 38.99 26.29
N ILE A 50 -10.64 38.58 25.12
CA ILE A 50 -9.89 37.72 24.19
C ILE A 50 -9.15 38.61 23.21
N THR A 51 -7.83 38.54 23.23
CA THR A 51 -6.95 39.13 22.22
C THR A 51 -6.10 38.01 21.62
N MET A 52 -6.17 37.81 20.31
CA MET A 52 -5.43 36.76 19.62
C MET A 52 -4.83 37.30 18.32
N THR A 53 -3.61 36.90 17.99
CA THR A 53 -3.03 37.16 16.67
C THR A 53 -3.21 35.93 15.80
N LEU A 54 -3.84 36.10 14.65
CA LEU A 54 -3.99 35.09 13.61
C LEU A 54 -2.87 35.25 12.60
N GLY A 55 -2.08 34.21 12.38
CA GLY A 55 -1.08 34.15 11.31
C GLY A 55 -1.66 33.43 10.10
N ALA A 56 -1.96 34.15 9.02
CA ALA A 56 -2.59 33.57 7.83
C ALA A 56 -1.54 33.23 6.77
N GLY A 57 -1.45 31.95 6.38
CA GLY A 57 -0.73 31.51 5.20
C GLY A 57 -1.71 31.29 4.05
N VAL A 58 -1.42 31.86 2.90
CA VAL A 58 -2.26 31.80 1.71
C VAL A 58 -1.63 30.87 0.69
N SER A 59 -2.43 29.93 0.20
CA SER A 59 -2.07 29.01 -0.87
C SER A 59 -3.00 29.20 -2.06
N SER A 60 -2.49 29.00 -3.26
CA SER A 60 -3.31 28.94 -4.48
C SER A 60 -4.18 27.67 -4.54
N SER A 61 -3.97 26.71 -3.63
CA SER A 61 -4.68 25.44 -3.60
C SER A 61 -4.82 24.89 -2.18
N GLY A 62 -6.00 24.37 -1.84
CA GLY A 62 -6.29 23.70 -0.57
C GLY A 62 -6.12 22.18 -0.61
N LEU A 63 -5.22 21.69 -1.47
CA LEU A 63 -4.85 20.28 -1.52
C LEU A 63 -3.98 19.89 -0.31
N PRO A 64 -4.09 18.64 0.18
CA PRO A 64 -3.33 18.12 1.32
C PRO A 64 -1.84 18.45 1.33
N ARG A 65 -1.16 18.36 0.18
CA ARG A 65 0.28 18.69 0.09
C ARG A 65 0.59 20.12 0.56
N PHE A 66 -0.13 21.13 0.07
CA PHE A 66 0.11 22.53 0.45
C PHE A 66 -0.24 22.81 1.91
N ILE A 67 -1.25 22.13 2.42
CA ILE A 67 -1.64 22.18 3.82
C ILE A 67 -0.52 21.66 4.72
N LEU A 68 0.09 20.52 4.37
CA LEU A 68 1.18 19.92 5.14
C LEU A 68 2.48 20.72 5.04
N GLU A 69 2.79 21.29 3.87
CA GLU A 69 3.90 22.23 3.69
C GLU A 69 3.74 23.45 4.62
N PHE A 70 2.53 24.02 4.71
CA PHE A 70 2.23 25.09 5.65
C PHE A 70 2.35 24.62 7.12
N ALA A 71 1.75 23.49 7.46
CA ALA A 71 1.77 22.96 8.82
C ALA A 71 3.19 22.74 9.35
N GLY A 72 4.05 22.12 8.53
CA GLY A 72 5.47 21.92 8.86
C GLY A 72 6.23 23.23 9.07
N ALA A 73 5.91 24.27 8.30
CA ALA A 73 6.55 25.58 8.42
C ALA A 73 6.05 26.40 9.63
N THR A 74 4.81 26.17 10.09
CA THR A 74 4.24 26.91 11.23
C THR A 74 4.80 26.49 12.59
N GLY A 75 5.33 25.26 12.73
CA GLY A 75 5.91 24.73 13.96
C GLY A 75 4.91 24.51 15.11
N LEU A 76 5.36 23.90 16.21
CA LEU A 76 4.56 23.68 17.43
C LEU A 76 4.23 25.03 18.09
N LYS A 77 2.93 25.23 18.38
CA LYS A 77 2.27 26.30 19.17
C LYS A 77 3.17 27.44 19.66
N ARG A 78 2.89 28.66 19.19
CA ARG A 78 3.18 29.88 19.97
C ARG A 78 1.87 30.31 20.64
N GLU A 79 1.85 30.42 21.97
CA GLU A 79 0.63 30.73 22.75
C GLU A 79 -0.10 32.01 22.29
N SER A 80 0.61 32.92 21.63
CA SER A 80 0.09 34.21 21.15
C SER A 80 -0.23 34.26 19.65
N LEU A 81 -0.03 33.17 18.89
CA LEU A 81 -0.23 33.13 17.45
C LEU A 81 -1.01 31.88 17.02
N TYR A 82 -2.21 32.09 16.48
CA TYR A 82 -3.05 31.04 15.92
C TYR A 82 -2.85 30.93 14.40
N PRO A 83 -2.33 29.81 13.87
CA PRO A 83 -2.12 29.64 12.44
C PRO A 83 -3.45 29.42 11.71
N VAL A 84 -3.63 30.11 10.59
CA VAL A 84 -4.80 29.99 9.71
C VAL A 84 -4.34 29.71 8.29
N PHE A 85 -4.88 28.67 7.67
CA PHE A 85 -4.65 28.35 6.27
C PHE A 85 -5.77 28.92 5.40
N VAL A 86 -5.40 29.64 4.33
CA VAL A 86 -6.34 30.26 3.41
C VAL A 86 -6.10 29.77 1.99
N ALA A 87 -7.16 29.35 1.31
CA ALA A 87 -7.11 28.85 -0.06
C ALA A 87 -8.43 29.08 -0.80
N PRO A 88 -8.48 28.93 -2.14
CA PRO A 88 -9.73 29.03 -2.89
C PRO A 88 -10.83 28.08 -2.39
N TYR A 89 -10.44 26.85 -2.03
CA TYR A 89 -11.33 25.84 -1.46
C TYR A 89 -10.53 24.84 -0.61
N VAL A 90 -11.03 24.49 0.57
CA VAL A 90 -10.44 23.45 1.43
C VAL A 90 -11.30 22.19 1.36
N SER A 91 -10.73 21.09 0.85
CA SER A 91 -11.45 19.81 0.76
C SER A 91 -11.78 19.22 2.14
N PRO A 92 -12.79 18.33 2.27
CA PRO A 92 -13.08 17.66 3.55
C PRO A 92 -11.86 16.96 4.16
N ARG A 93 -11.03 16.31 3.32
CA ARG A 93 -9.75 15.70 3.73
C ARG A 93 -8.74 16.75 4.18
N GLY A 94 -8.59 17.85 3.43
CA GLY A 94 -7.74 18.97 3.83
C GLY A 94 -8.17 19.57 5.17
N ALA A 95 -9.47 19.74 5.39
CA ALA A 95 -10.03 20.23 6.65
C ALA A 95 -9.72 19.28 7.83
N GLN A 96 -9.78 17.96 7.62
CA GLN A 96 -9.38 16.98 8.63
C GLN A 96 -7.89 17.11 8.98
N ILE A 97 -7.02 17.26 7.98
CA ILE A 97 -5.57 17.44 8.19
C ILE A 97 -5.31 18.74 8.97
N LEU A 98 -5.93 19.85 8.58
CA LEU A 98 -5.80 21.14 9.27
C LEU A 98 -6.23 21.05 10.73
N LYS A 99 -7.39 20.42 10.99
CA LYS A 99 -7.91 20.19 12.34
C LYS A 99 -6.96 19.33 13.19
N ALA A 100 -6.43 18.25 12.63
CA ALA A 100 -5.48 17.37 13.33
C ALA A 100 -4.18 18.10 13.70
N ASN A 101 -3.75 19.05 12.86
CA ASN A 101 -2.59 19.90 13.12
C ASN A 101 -2.91 21.16 13.96
N GLN A 102 -4.15 21.30 14.46
CA GLN A 102 -4.63 22.47 15.23
C GLN A 102 -4.49 23.80 14.46
N ILE A 103 -4.59 23.74 13.14
CA ILE A 103 -4.55 24.88 12.23
C ILE A 103 -5.97 25.24 11.84
N GLY A 104 -6.33 26.50 11.97
CA GLY A 104 -7.60 27.02 11.50
C GLY A 104 -7.61 27.15 9.98
N PHE A 105 -8.78 27.25 9.37
CA PHE A 105 -8.87 27.54 7.94
C PHE A 105 -10.03 28.43 7.58
N CYS A 106 -9.86 29.14 6.48
CA CYS A 106 -10.90 29.91 5.83
C CYS A 106 -10.70 29.81 4.32
N ASP A 107 -11.70 29.37 3.58
CA ASP A 107 -11.65 29.32 2.13
C ASP A 107 -12.53 30.39 1.47
N LEU A 108 -12.26 30.64 0.19
CA LEU A 108 -12.99 31.65 -0.60
C LEU A 108 -14.41 31.19 -0.99
N ALA A 109 -14.68 29.88 -0.90
CA ALA A 109 -16.02 29.32 -1.08
C ALA A 109 -16.94 29.58 0.14
N GLY A 110 -16.34 29.94 1.28
CA GLY A 110 -17.05 30.28 2.51
C GLY A 110 -17.08 29.18 3.56
N ASN A 111 -16.32 28.10 3.39
CA ASN A 111 -16.04 27.18 4.48
C ASN A 111 -14.98 27.77 5.40
N CYS A 112 -15.16 27.63 6.70
CA CYS A 112 -14.18 28.03 7.69
C CYS A 112 -14.25 27.16 8.94
N TYR A 113 -13.11 27.03 9.61
CA TYR A 113 -13.00 26.42 10.93
C TYR A 113 -11.91 27.14 11.70
N LEU A 114 -12.26 27.88 12.74
CA LEU A 114 -11.31 28.64 13.56
C LEU A 114 -11.59 28.32 15.03
N VAL A 115 -10.55 27.90 15.76
CA VAL A 115 -10.61 27.52 17.18
C VAL A 115 -9.44 28.11 17.94
N PHE A 116 -9.68 29.14 18.73
CA PHE A 116 -8.66 29.78 19.57
C PHE A 116 -9.30 30.37 20.84
N GLY A 117 -8.65 30.17 21.99
CA GLY A 117 -9.25 30.53 23.28
C GLY A 117 -10.60 29.84 23.47
N THR A 118 -11.66 30.61 23.72
CA THR A 118 -13.05 30.13 23.81
C THR A 118 -13.85 30.32 22.52
N VAL A 119 -13.22 30.77 21.44
CA VAL A 119 -13.87 31.02 20.15
C VAL A 119 -13.86 29.74 19.31
N LEU A 120 -15.04 29.33 18.83
CA LEU A 120 -15.22 28.35 17.75
C LEU A 120 -16.07 28.98 16.65
N ILE A 121 -15.52 29.06 15.44
CA ILE A 121 -16.24 29.46 14.23
C ILE A 121 -16.17 28.27 13.27
N SER A 122 -17.33 27.73 12.87
CA SER A 122 -17.40 26.60 11.94
C SER A 122 -18.51 26.82 10.93
N LYS A 123 -18.14 27.03 9.66
CA LYS A 123 -19.05 27.05 8.51
C LYS A 123 -18.59 25.97 7.54
N THR A 124 -19.45 25.01 7.21
CA THR A 124 -19.12 23.88 6.33
C THR A 124 -20.26 23.60 5.37
N GLY A 125 -19.95 23.04 4.20
CA GLY A 125 -20.95 22.58 3.24
C GLY A 125 -21.09 23.47 2.00
N ALA A 126 -20.32 24.56 1.92
CA ALA A 126 -20.23 25.34 0.69
C ALA A 126 -19.52 24.48 -0.37
N PRO A 127 -20.12 24.30 -1.56
CA PRO A 127 -19.54 23.48 -2.60
C PRO A 127 -18.28 24.13 -3.15
N ASN A 128 -17.35 23.34 -3.68
CA ASN A 128 -16.20 23.89 -4.39
C ASN A 128 -16.67 24.67 -5.63
N PRO A 129 -16.38 25.99 -5.72
CA PRO A 129 -16.75 26.81 -6.88
C PRO A 129 -15.91 26.45 -8.12
N LEU A 130 -14.76 25.81 -7.93
CA LEU A 130 -13.96 25.19 -8.99
C LEU A 130 -14.42 23.72 -9.17
N PRO A 131 -14.40 23.14 -10.39
CA PRO A 131 -14.99 21.83 -10.67
C PRO A 131 -14.19 20.63 -10.10
N ALA A 132 -13.87 20.59 -8.81
CA ALA A 132 -13.21 19.45 -8.15
C ALA A 132 -14.11 18.22 -8.01
N ARG A 133 -15.44 18.36 -8.16
CA ARG A 133 -16.36 17.20 -8.18
C ARG A 133 -16.07 16.28 -9.38
N LYS A 134 -15.51 16.82 -10.48
CA LYS A 134 -14.97 16.04 -11.60
C LYS A 134 -13.61 15.44 -11.27
N GLU A 135 -12.74 16.14 -10.56
CA GLU A 135 -11.36 15.71 -10.29
C GLU A 135 -11.26 14.55 -9.28
N ALA A 136 -12.03 14.59 -8.18
CA ALA A 136 -12.05 13.50 -7.21
C ALA A 136 -12.66 12.22 -7.80
N ARG A 137 -13.75 12.34 -8.59
CA ARG A 137 -14.29 11.22 -9.37
C ARG A 137 -13.33 10.73 -10.45
N ALA A 138 -12.54 11.62 -11.07
CA ALA A 138 -11.54 11.24 -12.05
C ALA A 138 -10.41 10.40 -11.43
N LEU A 139 -10.04 10.65 -10.17
CA LEU A 139 -9.01 9.89 -9.45
C LEU A 139 -9.41 8.42 -9.27
N PHE A 140 -10.70 8.16 -9.03
CA PHE A 140 -11.25 6.81 -8.86
C PHE A 140 -12.00 6.31 -10.12
N SER A 141 -11.74 6.92 -11.28
CA SER A 141 -12.30 6.45 -12.55
C SER A 141 -11.85 5.01 -12.84
N PRO A 142 -12.61 4.24 -13.64
CA PRO A 142 -12.31 2.84 -13.94
C PRO A 142 -10.83 2.54 -14.21
N ARG A 143 -10.23 3.24 -15.17
CA ARG A 143 -8.85 3.04 -15.58
C ARG A 143 -7.83 3.58 -14.57
N ALA A 144 -8.13 4.68 -13.87
CA ALA A 144 -7.26 5.23 -12.82
C ALA A 144 -7.23 4.33 -11.59
N SER A 145 -8.35 3.68 -11.28
CA SER A 145 -8.47 2.77 -10.14
C SER A 145 -7.51 1.58 -10.21
N ARG A 146 -7.05 1.17 -11.41
CA ARG A 146 -5.99 0.15 -11.57
C ARG A 146 -4.69 0.52 -10.86
N ILE A 147 -4.32 1.81 -10.88
CA ILE A 147 -3.12 2.32 -10.19
C ILE A 147 -3.32 2.22 -8.68
N ILE A 148 -4.51 2.61 -8.21
CA ILE A 148 -4.87 2.57 -6.78
C ILE A 148 -4.87 1.13 -6.27
N ARG A 149 -5.39 0.18 -7.06
CA ARG A 149 -5.32 -1.27 -6.78
C ARG A 149 -3.89 -1.74 -6.60
N ALA A 150 -2.99 -1.36 -7.50
CA ALA A 150 -1.58 -1.78 -7.41
C ALA A 150 -0.93 -1.33 -6.09
N PHE A 151 -1.16 -0.07 -5.67
CA PHE A 151 -0.64 0.42 -4.41
C PHE A 151 -1.30 -0.23 -3.20
N LEU A 152 -2.62 -0.43 -3.19
CA LEU A 152 -3.31 -1.00 -2.03
C LEU A 152 -3.10 -2.53 -1.89
N SER A 153 -2.92 -3.25 -3.00
CA SER A 153 -2.66 -4.69 -2.98
C SER A 153 -1.22 -5.03 -2.61
N ASP A 154 -0.28 -4.10 -2.76
CA ASP A 154 1.12 -4.27 -2.35
C ASP A 154 1.65 -2.96 -1.74
N PRO A 155 1.21 -2.62 -0.52
CA PRO A 155 1.40 -1.29 0.04
C PRO A 155 2.82 -1.03 0.55
N LEU A 156 3.63 -2.08 0.69
CA LEU A 156 5.03 -2.01 1.11
C LEU A 156 6.00 -2.01 -0.09
N ARG A 157 5.50 -2.12 -1.33
CA ARG A 157 6.33 -2.05 -2.54
C ARG A 157 6.61 -0.61 -2.95
N GLY A 158 7.89 -0.30 -3.16
CA GLY A 158 8.32 0.92 -3.82
C GLY A 158 8.25 0.74 -5.34
N TRP A 159 7.33 1.44 -5.99
CA TRP A 159 7.05 1.29 -7.42
C TRP A 159 7.91 2.22 -8.28
N LEU A 160 8.53 1.70 -9.34
CA LEU A 160 8.96 2.52 -10.47
C LEU A 160 7.76 2.76 -11.39
N GLN A 161 7.64 3.96 -11.96
CA GLN A 161 6.54 4.26 -12.89
C GLN A 161 6.58 3.37 -14.13
N LYS A 162 7.77 2.98 -14.59
CA LYS A 162 7.93 2.06 -15.72
C LYS A 162 7.33 0.69 -15.42
N ASP A 163 7.74 0.07 -14.31
CA ASP A 163 7.22 -1.24 -13.87
C ASP A 163 5.70 -1.21 -13.71
N LEU A 164 5.17 -0.12 -13.13
CA LEU A 164 3.73 0.05 -12.93
C LEU A 164 2.97 0.22 -14.26
N SER A 165 3.58 0.92 -15.23
CA SER A 165 3.02 1.09 -16.58
C SER A 165 2.91 -0.24 -17.31
N GLU A 166 3.97 -1.05 -17.24
CA GLU A 166 4.05 -2.38 -17.85
C GLU A 166 3.07 -3.35 -17.18
N GLU A 167 3.07 -3.41 -15.85
CA GLU A 167 2.20 -4.31 -15.07
C GLU A 167 0.71 -4.02 -15.29
N LEU A 168 0.33 -2.74 -15.38
CA LEU A 168 -1.07 -2.33 -15.54
C LEU A 168 -1.51 -2.12 -16.99
N LYS A 169 -0.59 -2.29 -17.96
CA LYS A 169 -0.81 -2.03 -19.39
C LYS A 169 -1.37 -0.62 -19.65
N LEU A 170 -0.82 0.36 -18.95
CA LEU A 170 -1.18 1.78 -19.09
C LEU A 170 -0.09 2.51 -19.87
N SER A 171 -0.43 3.62 -20.52
CA SER A 171 0.58 4.51 -21.08
C SER A 171 1.25 5.33 -19.97
N LEU A 172 2.55 5.58 -20.11
CA LEU A 172 3.32 6.36 -19.13
C LEU A 172 2.73 7.75 -18.89
N GLY A 173 2.25 8.42 -19.95
CA GLY A 173 1.62 9.75 -19.83
C GLY A 173 0.34 9.73 -19.01
N TYR A 174 -0.53 8.74 -19.22
CA TYR A 174 -1.75 8.58 -18.43
C TYR A 174 -1.42 8.26 -16.97
N LEU A 175 -0.53 7.29 -16.75
CA LEU A 175 -0.08 6.91 -15.41
C LEU A 175 0.52 8.10 -14.67
N HIS A 176 1.42 8.86 -15.29
CA HIS A 176 2.03 10.05 -14.71
C HIS A 176 0.98 11.07 -14.27
N SER A 177 -0.03 11.34 -15.10
CA SER A 177 -1.10 12.29 -14.78
C SER A 177 -1.91 11.89 -13.54
N VAL A 178 -2.10 10.59 -13.31
CA VAL A 178 -2.78 10.08 -12.11
C VAL A 178 -1.86 10.10 -10.90
N ILE A 179 -0.58 9.72 -11.06
CA ILE A 179 0.43 9.78 -9.98
C ILE A 179 0.61 11.21 -9.46
N VAL A 180 0.65 12.22 -10.32
CA VAL A 180 0.74 13.63 -9.91
C VAL A 180 -0.41 13.98 -8.98
N LYS A 181 -1.64 13.61 -9.32
CA LYS A 181 -2.83 13.86 -8.49
C LYS A 181 -2.76 13.12 -7.16
N LEU A 182 -2.30 11.87 -7.16
CA LEU A 182 -2.13 11.09 -5.92
C LEU A 182 -1.07 11.70 -4.99
N LEU A 183 0.01 12.26 -5.54
CA LEU A 183 1.05 12.99 -4.77
C LEU A 183 0.51 14.32 -4.21
N GLU A 184 -0.28 15.07 -4.99
CA GLU A 184 -0.89 16.33 -4.54
C GLU A 184 -1.92 16.13 -3.41
N GLN A 185 -2.62 14.99 -3.43
CA GLN A 185 -3.53 14.55 -2.37
C GLN A 185 -2.83 13.91 -1.16
N ASP A 186 -1.50 13.85 -1.20
CA ASP A 186 -0.65 13.25 -0.18
C ASP A 186 -0.93 11.75 0.07
N TYR A 187 -1.51 11.06 -0.90
CA TYR A 187 -1.70 9.61 -0.83
C TYR A 187 -0.41 8.85 -1.12
N LEU A 188 0.44 9.40 -1.98
CA LEU A 188 1.74 8.83 -2.33
C LEU A 188 2.88 9.72 -1.84
N LEU A 189 4.05 9.11 -1.68
CA LEU A 189 5.33 9.77 -1.47
C LEU A 189 6.28 9.38 -2.61
N ARG A 190 7.11 10.32 -3.07
CA ARG A 190 8.18 10.05 -4.03
C ARG A 190 9.54 10.17 -3.34
N GLU A 191 10.35 9.13 -3.45
CA GLU A 191 11.72 9.08 -2.97
C GLU A 191 12.62 8.61 -4.12
N GLY A 192 13.43 9.53 -4.64
CA GLY A 192 14.20 9.31 -5.86
C GLY A 192 13.30 8.96 -7.05
N ASP A 193 13.52 7.79 -7.64
CA ASP A 193 12.77 7.24 -8.77
C ASP A 193 11.56 6.39 -8.35
N ARG A 194 11.38 6.12 -7.05
CA ARG A 194 10.34 5.24 -6.52
C ARG A 194 9.16 5.99 -5.91
N LEU A 195 8.00 5.36 -5.99
CA LEU A 195 6.73 5.81 -5.42
C LEU A 195 6.30 4.85 -4.32
N TYR A 196 5.92 5.39 -3.17
CA TYR A 196 5.45 4.63 -2.01
C TYR A 196 4.05 5.08 -1.63
N LEU A 197 3.22 4.13 -1.19
CA LEU A 197 1.92 4.44 -0.61
C LEU A 197 2.13 5.07 0.76
N LYS A 198 1.74 6.34 0.93
CA LYS A 198 1.91 7.11 2.16
C LYS A 198 0.68 7.00 3.06
N ASP A 199 -0.48 7.46 2.58
CA ASP A 199 -1.72 7.37 3.34
C ASP A 199 -2.60 6.22 2.84
N ARG A 200 -2.28 5.02 3.33
CA ARG A 200 -2.97 3.77 2.98
C ARG A 200 -4.45 3.76 3.41
N LYS A 201 -4.72 4.13 4.66
CA LYS A 201 -6.07 4.11 5.25
C LYS A 201 -6.95 5.14 4.56
N GLY A 202 -6.42 6.35 4.38
CA GLY A 202 -7.12 7.43 3.70
C GLY A 202 -7.39 7.12 2.24
N LEU A 203 -6.44 6.53 1.51
CA LEU A 203 -6.65 6.15 0.11
C LEU A 203 -7.75 5.08 -0.03
N LEU A 204 -7.67 4.02 0.78
CA LEU A 204 -8.68 2.96 0.79
C LEU A 204 -10.07 3.49 1.17
N SER A 205 -10.16 4.31 2.22
CA SER A 205 -11.42 4.88 2.69
C SER A 205 -12.03 5.84 1.67
N ALA A 206 -11.21 6.70 1.06
CA ALA A 206 -11.65 7.61 0.01
C ALA A 206 -12.15 6.87 -1.23
N TRP A 207 -11.48 5.76 -1.59
CA TRP A 207 -11.94 4.94 -2.69
C TRP A 207 -13.23 4.19 -2.37
N ALA A 208 -13.34 3.58 -1.19
CA ALA A 208 -14.55 2.91 -0.72
C ALA A 208 -15.77 3.86 -0.74
N ALA A 209 -15.59 5.12 -0.32
CA ALA A 209 -16.65 6.12 -0.34
C ALA A 209 -17.08 6.54 -1.77
N ALA A 210 -16.18 6.44 -2.75
CA ALA A 210 -16.46 6.78 -4.15
C ALA A 210 -16.93 5.58 -4.99
N TYR A 211 -16.70 4.36 -4.49
CA TYR A 211 -16.93 3.11 -5.19
C TYR A 211 -18.38 2.64 -5.07
N GLN A 212 -18.90 2.07 -6.17
CA GLN A 212 -20.18 1.37 -6.18
C GLN A 212 -20.08 0.14 -7.07
N TYR A 213 -20.29 -1.06 -6.51
CA TYR A 213 -20.22 -2.29 -7.31
C TYR A 213 -21.32 -2.36 -8.38
N THR A 214 -22.40 -1.60 -8.21
CA THR A 214 -23.51 -1.48 -9.19
C THR A 214 -23.14 -0.68 -10.44
N GLN A 215 -21.93 -0.12 -10.53
CA GLN A 215 -21.39 0.41 -11.78
C GLN A 215 -21.09 -0.69 -12.80
N ASN A 216 -20.95 -1.94 -12.34
CA ASN A 216 -20.85 -3.10 -13.20
C ASN A 216 -22.23 -3.44 -13.78
N GLU A 217 -22.25 -3.94 -15.02
CA GLU A 217 -23.50 -4.49 -15.55
C GLU A 217 -23.85 -5.75 -14.75
N THR A 218 -25.06 -5.76 -14.19
CA THR A 218 -25.53 -6.82 -13.30
C THR A 218 -26.52 -7.71 -14.06
N ARG A 219 -26.28 -9.02 -14.03
CA ARG A 219 -27.16 -10.02 -14.63
C ARG A 219 -27.60 -11.01 -13.54
N GLU A 220 -28.92 -11.13 -13.38
CA GLU A 220 -29.55 -11.94 -12.35
C GLU A 220 -30.08 -13.25 -12.92
N PHE A 221 -29.69 -14.36 -12.28
CA PHE A 221 -30.04 -15.71 -12.72
C PHE A 221 -30.52 -16.60 -11.57
N TYR A 222 -31.34 -17.56 -11.93
CA TYR A 222 -31.62 -18.74 -11.13
C TYR A 222 -30.80 -19.93 -11.65
N SER A 223 -30.13 -20.60 -10.72
CA SER A 223 -29.51 -21.92 -10.88
C SER A 223 -30.27 -22.91 -10.00
N SER A 224 -30.52 -24.12 -10.51
CA SER A 224 -31.07 -25.23 -9.71
C SER A 224 -30.02 -25.91 -8.81
N ARG A 225 -28.74 -25.56 -8.98
CA ARG A 225 -27.63 -26.08 -8.16
C ARG A 225 -27.49 -25.27 -6.88
N GLU A 226 -27.04 -25.93 -5.83
CA GLU A 226 -26.63 -25.26 -4.59
C GLU A 226 -25.41 -24.33 -4.85
N PRO A 227 -25.20 -23.28 -4.04
CA PRO A 227 -24.16 -22.28 -4.29
C PRO A 227 -22.76 -22.86 -4.51
N GLU A 228 -22.32 -23.80 -3.68
CA GLU A 228 -20.98 -24.39 -3.73
C GLU A 228 -20.76 -25.26 -4.99
N GLU A 229 -21.82 -25.97 -5.42
CA GLU A 229 -21.82 -26.77 -6.65
C GLU A 229 -21.82 -25.87 -7.90
N PHE A 230 -22.56 -24.76 -7.86
CA PHE A 230 -22.53 -23.77 -8.92
C PHE A 230 -21.15 -23.12 -9.06
N GLU A 231 -20.50 -22.75 -7.96
CA GLU A 231 -19.13 -22.23 -7.96
C GLU A 231 -18.14 -23.20 -8.61
N GLU A 232 -18.29 -24.50 -8.38
CA GLU A 232 -17.49 -25.53 -9.05
C GLU A 232 -17.72 -25.55 -10.56
N THR A 233 -18.99 -25.55 -10.95
CA THR A 233 -19.39 -25.60 -12.36
C THR A 233 -18.88 -24.36 -13.10
N LEU A 234 -18.99 -23.18 -12.48
CA LEU A 234 -18.45 -21.93 -13.02
C LEU A 234 -16.93 -22.00 -13.17
N ASP A 235 -16.22 -22.56 -12.18
CA ASP A 235 -14.77 -22.75 -12.24
C ASP A 235 -14.34 -23.62 -13.43
N GLN A 236 -14.97 -24.77 -13.58
CA GLN A 236 -14.68 -25.73 -14.64
C GLN A 236 -14.98 -25.13 -16.02
N TYR A 237 -16.12 -24.43 -16.14
CA TYR A 237 -16.50 -23.72 -17.35
C TYR A 237 -15.45 -22.68 -17.74
N CYS A 238 -15.05 -21.81 -16.81
CA CYS A 238 -14.09 -20.75 -17.08
C CYS A 238 -12.70 -21.29 -17.43
N LYS A 239 -12.27 -22.38 -16.78
CA LYS A 239 -11.04 -23.10 -17.15
C LYS A 239 -11.10 -23.62 -18.59
N LYS A 240 -12.20 -24.29 -18.97
CA LYS A 240 -12.40 -24.84 -20.33
C LYS A 240 -12.41 -23.75 -21.39
N LYS A 241 -13.09 -22.63 -21.12
CA LYS A 241 -13.25 -21.50 -22.05
C LYS A 241 -12.08 -20.50 -22.03
N LYS A 242 -11.12 -20.68 -21.11
CA LYS A 242 -10.01 -19.73 -20.86
C LYS A 242 -10.50 -18.30 -20.58
N THR A 243 -11.63 -18.18 -19.90
CA THR A 243 -12.23 -16.91 -19.47
C THR A 243 -11.98 -16.67 -17.99
N ARG A 244 -11.90 -15.41 -17.56
CA ARG A 244 -11.73 -15.09 -16.13
C ARG A 244 -13.07 -15.00 -15.42
N TYR A 245 -13.08 -15.49 -14.19
CA TYR A 245 -14.11 -15.20 -13.21
C TYR A 245 -13.46 -14.99 -11.84
N ALA A 246 -14.15 -14.30 -10.94
CA ALA A 246 -13.74 -14.17 -9.55
C ALA A 246 -14.97 -14.02 -8.65
N LEU A 247 -15.06 -14.84 -7.60
CA LEU A 247 -16.07 -14.71 -6.56
C LEU A 247 -15.87 -13.40 -5.78
N THR A 248 -16.98 -12.75 -5.43
CA THR A 248 -16.99 -11.50 -4.66
C THR A 248 -18.16 -11.46 -3.67
N LEU A 249 -18.32 -10.36 -2.95
CA LEU A 249 -19.31 -10.15 -1.89
C LEU A 249 -19.30 -11.33 -0.93
N PHE A 250 -20.46 -11.78 -0.45
CA PHE A 250 -20.53 -12.88 0.52
C PHE A 250 -19.95 -14.20 0.00
N ALA A 251 -20.05 -14.47 -1.32
CA ALA A 251 -19.49 -15.69 -1.93
C ALA A 251 -17.95 -15.69 -1.87
N GLY A 252 -17.31 -14.54 -2.11
CA GLY A 252 -15.87 -14.37 -1.89
C GLY A 252 -15.49 -14.32 -0.41
N ALA A 253 -16.28 -13.63 0.41
CA ALA A 253 -15.99 -13.40 1.84
C ALA A 253 -15.92 -14.68 2.67
N ARG A 254 -16.72 -15.70 2.34
CA ARG A 254 -16.68 -17.02 2.97
C ARG A 254 -15.27 -17.63 2.98
N TYR A 255 -14.49 -17.43 1.94
CA TYR A 255 -13.13 -17.97 1.83
C TYR A 255 -12.11 -17.24 2.71
N ARG A 256 -12.49 -16.09 3.27
CA ARG A 256 -11.69 -15.28 4.18
C ARG A 256 -12.18 -15.33 5.63
N ALA A 257 -13.48 -15.53 5.83
CA ALA A 257 -14.12 -15.59 7.14
C ALA A 257 -15.04 -16.83 7.23
N PRO A 258 -14.66 -17.88 8.00
CA PRO A 258 -15.29 -19.22 7.95
C PRO A 258 -16.75 -19.36 8.45
N PHE A 259 -17.50 -18.27 8.65
CA PHE A 259 -18.91 -18.33 9.11
C PHE A 259 -19.87 -17.47 8.30
N VAL A 260 -19.41 -16.93 7.16
CA VAL A 260 -20.24 -16.12 6.27
C VAL A 260 -21.25 -17.00 5.56
N ARG A 261 -22.53 -16.80 5.87
CA ARG A 261 -23.63 -17.33 5.07
C ARG A 261 -23.85 -16.44 3.86
N TYR A 262 -24.00 -17.05 2.68
CA TYR A 262 -24.16 -16.33 1.44
C TYR A 262 -25.37 -16.92 0.68
N PRO A 263 -26.51 -16.20 0.65
CA PRO A 263 -27.74 -16.72 0.04
C PRO A 263 -27.70 -16.71 -1.50
N ARG A 264 -26.71 -16.03 -2.09
CA ARG A 264 -26.54 -15.89 -3.54
C ARG A 264 -25.06 -15.91 -3.89
N VAL A 265 -24.72 -16.58 -5.00
CA VAL A 265 -23.38 -16.53 -5.57
C VAL A 265 -23.21 -15.23 -6.33
N HIS A 266 -22.24 -14.41 -5.92
CA HIS A 266 -21.84 -13.22 -6.66
C HIS A 266 -20.47 -13.44 -7.29
N ALA A 267 -20.37 -13.24 -8.60
CA ALA A 267 -19.11 -13.42 -9.32
C ALA A 267 -18.92 -12.35 -10.39
N TYR A 268 -17.71 -11.81 -10.48
CA TYR A 268 -17.26 -11.13 -11.69
C TYR A 268 -17.02 -12.16 -12.78
N PHE A 269 -17.46 -11.86 -14.00
CA PHE A 269 -17.27 -12.73 -15.16
C PHE A 269 -16.84 -11.93 -16.38
N GLU A 270 -15.81 -12.41 -17.07
CA GLU A 270 -15.34 -11.86 -18.33
C GLU A 270 -15.80 -12.73 -19.49
N GLY A 271 -16.57 -12.15 -20.42
CA GLY A 271 -16.99 -12.81 -21.65
C GLY A 271 -18.45 -12.57 -22.00
N ASN A 272 -18.96 -13.36 -22.95
CA ASN A 272 -20.36 -13.29 -23.37
C ASN A 272 -21.25 -14.05 -22.38
N MET A 273 -22.02 -13.29 -21.58
CA MET A 273 -22.89 -13.86 -20.55
C MET A 273 -24.08 -14.62 -21.14
N ASP A 274 -24.61 -14.27 -22.31
CA ASP A 274 -25.76 -14.96 -22.93
C ASP A 274 -25.38 -16.38 -23.38
N THR A 275 -24.16 -16.57 -23.87
CA THR A 275 -23.61 -17.90 -24.18
C THR A 275 -23.29 -18.67 -22.90
N ALA A 276 -22.64 -18.02 -21.94
CA ALA A 276 -22.31 -18.66 -20.66
C ALA A 276 -23.57 -19.12 -19.90
N ALA A 277 -24.63 -18.32 -19.90
CA ALA A 277 -25.88 -18.66 -19.23
C ALA A 277 -26.52 -19.93 -19.79
N ARG A 278 -26.54 -20.09 -21.13
CA ARG A 278 -27.05 -21.31 -21.78
C ARG A 278 -26.20 -22.53 -21.46
N GLU A 279 -24.87 -22.40 -21.50
CA GLU A 279 -23.96 -23.52 -21.24
C GLU A 279 -23.89 -23.92 -19.76
N LEU A 280 -24.15 -22.98 -18.84
CA LEU A 280 -24.20 -23.21 -17.39
C LEU A 280 -25.60 -23.60 -16.88
N ASP A 281 -26.61 -23.66 -17.76
CA ASP A 281 -28.02 -23.88 -17.42
C ASP A 281 -28.57 -22.84 -16.42
N LEU A 282 -28.25 -21.56 -16.67
CA LEU A 282 -28.74 -20.42 -15.91
C LEU A 282 -30.00 -19.83 -16.55
N LYS A 283 -31.03 -19.61 -15.74
CA LYS A 283 -32.29 -18.99 -16.18
C LYS A 283 -32.33 -17.53 -15.75
N PRO A 284 -32.42 -16.55 -16.67
CA PRO A 284 -32.59 -15.15 -16.30
C PRO A 284 -33.87 -14.95 -15.49
N VAL A 285 -33.82 -14.18 -14.41
CA VAL A 285 -34.98 -13.92 -13.56
C VAL A 285 -35.08 -12.43 -13.19
N PRO A 286 -36.31 -11.88 -13.05
CA PRO A 286 -36.50 -10.50 -12.62
C PRO A 286 -36.38 -10.33 -11.09
N THR A 287 -36.61 -11.39 -10.32
CA THR A 287 -36.52 -11.41 -8.86
C THR A 287 -36.16 -12.81 -8.37
N GLY A 288 -35.54 -12.92 -7.19
CA GLY A 288 -35.25 -14.22 -6.55
C GLY A 288 -34.02 -14.94 -7.10
N ALA A 289 -33.08 -14.20 -7.68
CA ALA A 289 -31.83 -14.75 -8.20
C ALA A 289 -31.04 -15.51 -7.13
N SER A 290 -30.55 -16.71 -7.46
CA SER A 290 -29.57 -17.46 -6.67
C SER A 290 -28.13 -17.19 -7.13
N VAL A 291 -27.96 -16.66 -8.35
CA VAL A 291 -26.69 -16.27 -8.95
C VAL A 291 -26.76 -14.86 -9.50
N VAL A 292 -25.80 -14.02 -9.14
CA VAL A 292 -25.66 -12.65 -9.63
C VAL A 292 -24.30 -12.53 -10.29
N ILE A 293 -24.28 -12.34 -11.61
CA ILE A 293 -23.06 -12.16 -12.38
C ILE A 293 -22.84 -10.67 -12.64
N LEU A 294 -21.65 -10.20 -12.29
CA LEU A 294 -21.19 -8.83 -12.52
C LEU A 294 -20.27 -8.84 -13.75
N ILE A 295 -20.69 -8.19 -14.83
CA ILE A 295 -19.82 -7.94 -15.99
C ILE A 295 -19.02 -6.66 -15.67
N PRO A 296 -17.69 -6.77 -15.52
CA PRO A 296 -16.92 -5.71 -14.92
C PRO A 296 -16.80 -4.48 -15.82
N TYR A 297 -16.95 -3.30 -15.23
CA TYR A 297 -16.76 -2.03 -15.94
C TYR A 297 -15.30 -1.82 -16.41
N ASP A 298 -14.35 -2.54 -15.82
CA ASP A 298 -12.92 -2.52 -16.13
C ASP A 298 -12.24 -3.82 -15.67
N GLU A 299 -11.27 -4.31 -16.45
CA GLU A 299 -10.55 -5.56 -16.13
C GLU A 299 -9.77 -5.51 -14.80
N GLY A 300 -9.52 -4.31 -14.26
CA GLY A 300 -8.80 -4.11 -13.01
C GLY A 300 -9.43 -4.81 -11.81
N VAL A 301 -10.72 -5.19 -11.85
CA VAL A 301 -11.34 -6.00 -10.79
C VAL A 301 -10.65 -7.35 -10.57
N PHE A 302 -10.01 -7.89 -11.62
CA PHE A 302 -9.26 -9.16 -11.56
C PHE A 302 -7.80 -8.97 -11.11
N TYR A 303 -7.35 -7.74 -10.86
CA TYR A 303 -5.98 -7.48 -10.43
C TYR A 303 -5.71 -8.15 -9.06
N LYS A 304 -4.63 -8.93 -9.00
CA LYS A 304 -4.23 -9.75 -7.84
C LYS A 304 -5.35 -10.69 -7.34
N MET A 305 -6.18 -11.19 -8.27
CA MET A 305 -7.11 -12.29 -8.00
C MET A 305 -6.38 -13.47 -7.35
N GLN A 306 -7.02 -14.09 -6.37
CA GLN A 306 -6.46 -15.14 -5.53
C GLN A 306 -7.14 -16.48 -5.83
N ARG A 307 -6.40 -17.57 -5.63
CA ARG A 307 -6.92 -18.94 -5.73
C ARG A 307 -6.95 -19.56 -4.34
N ILE A 308 -8.13 -19.73 -3.75
CA ILE A 308 -8.29 -20.32 -2.41
C ILE A 308 -9.26 -21.50 -2.53
N GLN A 309 -8.90 -22.65 -1.95
CA GLN A 309 -9.72 -23.87 -2.01
C GLN A 309 -10.23 -24.19 -3.42
N ASN A 310 -9.36 -24.05 -4.43
CA ASN A 310 -9.70 -24.26 -5.83
C ASN A 310 -10.85 -23.39 -6.36
N ARG A 311 -11.01 -22.15 -5.86
CA ARG A 311 -11.87 -21.12 -6.45
C ARG A 311 -11.11 -19.82 -6.66
N ASN A 312 -11.48 -19.09 -7.72
CA ASN A 312 -10.95 -17.76 -7.97
C ASN A 312 -11.76 -16.74 -7.18
N ILE A 313 -11.08 -15.90 -6.42
CA ILE A 313 -11.68 -14.85 -5.58
C ILE A 313 -10.99 -13.55 -5.92
N VAL A 314 -11.73 -12.44 -5.89
CA VAL A 314 -11.14 -11.11 -6.06
C VAL A 314 -10.09 -10.83 -4.98
N SER A 315 -9.18 -9.89 -5.20
CA SER A 315 -8.22 -9.49 -4.16
C SER A 315 -8.94 -8.98 -2.91
N ASP A 316 -8.30 -9.08 -1.75
CA ASP A 316 -8.87 -8.63 -0.47
C ASP A 316 -9.30 -7.15 -0.50
N VAL A 317 -8.55 -6.32 -1.24
CA VAL A 317 -8.90 -4.90 -1.49
C VAL A 317 -10.21 -4.79 -2.26
N GLN A 318 -10.38 -5.52 -3.37
CA GLN A 318 -11.63 -5.50 -4.14
C GLN A 318 -12.80 -6.08 -3.34
N LEU A 319 -12.56 -7.17 -2.61
CA LEU A 319 -13.58 -7.80 -1.77
C LEU A 319 -14.10 -6.83 -0.70
N TYR A 320 -13.19 -6.08 -0.06
CA TYR A 320 -13.54 -5.04 0.90
C TYR A 320 -14.40 -3.94 0.26
N LEU A 321 -14.02 -3.45 -0.93
CA LEU A 321 -14.78 -2.41 -1.65
C LEU A 321 -16.19 -2.87 -2.01
N ASP A 322 -16.33 -4.11 -2.51
CA ASP A 322 -17.62 -4.69 -2.87
C ASP A 322 -18.53 -4.79 -1.63
N LEU A 323 -18.00 -5.32 -0.52
CA LEU A 323 -18.75 -5.48 0.73
C LEU A 323 -19.14 -4.14 1.36
N GLN A 324 -18.23 -3.15 1.38
CA GLN A 324 -18.53 -1.78 1.84
C GLN A 324 -19.66 -1.15 1.03
N SER A 325 -19.66 -1.35 -0.29
CA SER A 325 -20.69 -0.80 -1.16
C SER A 325 -22.08 -1.46 -0.97
N ALA A 326 -22.14 -2.72 -0.52
CA ALA A 326 -23.39 -3.47 -0.38
C ALA A 326 -24.18 -3.13 0.92
N LYS A 327 -23.55 -2.47 1.90
CA LYS A 327 -24.15 -1.99 3.17
C LYS A 327 -24.77 -3.08 4.06
N GLY A 328 -25.19 -2.69 5.26
CA GLY A 328 -25.87 -3.58 6.21
C GLY A 328 -24.95 -4.72 6.68
N ARG A 329 -25.41 -5.97 6.60
CA ARG A 329 -24.58 -7.14 7.00
C ARG A 329 -23.31 -7.28 6.17
N ALA A 330 -23.26 -6.73 4.95
CA ALA A 330 -22.03 -6.74 4.15
C ALA A 330 -20.96 -5.84 4.76
N GLU A 331 -21.34 -4.73 5.40
CA GLU A 331 -20.43 -3.80 6.05
C GLU A 331 -19.77 -4.43 7.29
N GLU A 332 -20.52 -5.22 8.06
CA GLU A 332 -19.97 -6.04 9.15
C GLU A 332 -18.94 -7.06 8.64
N GLN A 333 -19.22 -7.70 7.50
CA GLN A 333 -18.26 -8.63 6.88
C GLN A 333 -17.05 -7.91 6.29
N ALA A 334 -17.22 -6.69 5.75
CA ALA A 334 -16.10 -5.86 5.33
C ALA A 334 -15.22 -5.48 6.52
N ALA A 335 -15.82 -5.19 7.68
CA ALA A 335 -15.09 -4.92 8.91
C ALA A 335 -14.31 -6.16 9.39
N ALA A 336 -14.93 -7.34 9.37
CA ALA A 336 -14.26 -8.60 9.73
C ALA A 336 -13.09 -8.93 8.78
N LEU A 337 -13.30 -8.81 7.45
CA LEU A 337 -12.25 -8.92 6.45
C LEU A 337 -11.13 -7.90 6.70
N GLY A 338 -11.51 -6.66 6.99
CA GLY A 338 -10.59 -5.58 7.32
C GLY A 338 -9.69 -5.91 8.52
N LEU A 339 -10.29 -6.46 9.58
CA LEU A 339 -9.60 -6.88 10.79
C LEU A 339 -8.71 -8.11 10.61
N GLN A 340 -8.88 -8.91 9.56
CA GLN A 340 -8.09 -10.14 9.39
C GLN A 340 -7.08 -10.04 8.25
N HIS A 341 -7.46 -9.47 7.11
CA HIS A 341 -6.67 -9.55 5.87
C HIS A 341 -6.20 -8.18 5.38
N LEU A 342 -6.80 -7.08 5.85
CA LEU A 342 -6.38 -5.71 5.50
C LEU A 342 -5.94 -4.90 6.72
N GLN A 343 -5.53 -5.59 7.81
CA GLN A 343 -5.11 -4.94 9.06
C GLN A 343 -4.08 -3.84 8.79
N TYR A 344 -3.06 -4.17 8.00
CA TYR A 344 -2.04 -3.21 7.62
C TYR A 344 -2.66 -1.94 7.02
N LEU A 345 -3.57 -2.04 6.04
CA LEU A 345 -4.19 -0.87 5.40
C LEU A 345 -5.08 -0.05 6.34
N LEU A 346 -5.72 -0.69 7.33
CA LEU A 346 -6.75 -0.06 8.17
C LEU A 346 -6.26 0.38 9.55
N GLN A 347 -5.15 -0.18 10.04
CA GLN A 347 -4.53 0.18 11.31
C GLN A 347 -4.07 1.63 11.31
N GLU A 348 -4.41 2.33 12.39
CA GLU A 348 -3.85 3.64 12.68
C GLU A 348 -2.41 3.50 13.14
N ARG A 349 -1.54 4.31 12.58
CA ARG A 349 -0.16 4.50 13.04
C ARG A 349 0.05 5.96 13.35
N THR A 350 0.89 6.22 14.35
CA THR A 350 1.33 7.59 14.58
C THR A 350 2.19 8.07 13.40
N PRO A 351 2.27 9.39 13.15
CA PRO A 351 3.14 9.93 12.11
C PRO A 351 4.60 9.43 12.22
N GLU A 352 5.09 9.22 13.44
CA GLU A 352 6.44 8.72 13.71
C GLU A 352 6.59 7.24 13.29
N GLN A 353 5.56 6.42 13.54
CA GLN A 353 5.56 5.01 13.12
C GLN A 353 5.51 4.89 11.59
N GLU A 354 4.70 5.71 10.90
CA GLU A 354 4.69 5.76 9.44
C GLU A 354 6.03 6.23 8.89
N ALA A 355 6.62 7.28 9.46
CA ALA A 355 7.91 7.80 9.03
C ALA A 355 9.03 6.75 9.14
N ARG A 356 9.09 6.02 10.26
CA ARG A 356 10.05 4.92 10.46
C ARG A 356 9.86 3.79 9.45
N LEU A 357 8.61 3.42 9.16
CA LEU A 357 8.32 2.41 8.13
C LEU A 357 8.79 2.88 6.75
N HIS A 358 8.46 4.12 6.37
CA HIS A 358 8.91 4.67 5.10
C HIS A 358 10.43 4.69 4.98
N GLU A 359 11.11 5.07 6.06
CA GLU A 359 12.58 5.07 6.09
C GLU A 359 13.13 3.65 5.93
N PHE A 360 12.55 2.66 6.61
CA PHE A 360 12.87 1.24 6.41
C PHE A 360 12.70 0.80 4.95
N LEU A 361 11.57 1.13 4.31
CA LEU A 361 11.30 0.78 2.92
C LEU A 361 12.30 1.42 1.95
N ARG A 362 12.63 2.71 2.17
CA ARG A 362 13.62 3.45 1.39
C ARG A 362 15.01 2.79 1.50
N LEU A 363 15.44 2.46 2.71
CA LEU A 363 16.74 1.82 2.97
C LEU A 363 16.79 0.41 2.38
N ARG A 364 15.72 -0.39 2.53
CA ARG A 364 15.58 -1.70 1.89
C ARG A 364 15.77 -1.60 0.37
N ASP A 365 15.03 -0.71 -0.29
CA ASP A 365 15.06 -0.59 -1.75
C ASP A 365 16.39 -0.03 -2.26
N SER A 366 17.02 0.85 -1.48
CA SER A 366 18.38 1.33 -1.76
C SER A 366 19.41 0.20 -1.64
N GLY A 367 19.30 -0.64 -0.59
CA GLY A 367 20.16 -1.80 -0.39
C GLY A 367 20.04 -2.81 -1.53
N GLN A 368 18.82 -3.08 -2.00
CA GLN A 368 18.61 -3.92 -3.19
C GLN A 368 19.28 -3.36 -4.45
N LYS A 369 19.21 -2.04 -4.64
CA LYS A 369 19.83 -1.37 -5.80
C LYS A 369 21.36 -1.44 -5.74
N ALA A 370 21.95 -1.32 -4.55
CA ALA A 370 23.39 -1.52 -4.33
C ALA A 370 23.81 -2.97 -4.60
N GLU A 371 23.05 -3.94 -4.09
CA GLU A 371 23.30 -5.37 -4.31
C GLU A 371 23.19 -5.76 -5.79
N ALA A 372 22.23 -5.20 -6.53
CA ALA A 372 22.10 -5.41 -7.98
C ALA A 372 23.29 -4.86 -8.78
N LYS A 373 24.08 -3.95 -8.19
CA LYS A 373 25.34 -3.44 -8.75
C LYS A 373 26.57 -4.12 -8.14
N GLU A 374 26.38 -5.22 -7.41
CA GLU A 374 27.42 -5.99 -6.71
C GLU A 374 28.18 -5.17 -5.64
N GLN A 375 27.59 -4.08 -5.15
CA GLN A 375 28.14 -3.24 -4.09
C GLN A 375 27.74 -3.78 -2.71
N PHE A 376 28.23 -4.97 -2.36
CA PHE A 376 27.75 -5.72 -1.18
C PHE A 376 28.04 -5.06 0.17
N SER A 377 29.15 -4.32 0.30
CA SER A 377 29.47 -3.57 1.52
C SER A 377 28.43 -2.46 1.78
N ASP A 378 28.10 -1.69 0.75
CA ASP A 378 27.07 -0.64 0.84
C ASP A 378 25.68 -1.24 1.07
N ALA A 379 25.36 -2.34 0.39
CA ALA A 379 24.10 -3.06 0.57
C ALA A 379 23.93 -3.53 2.02
N ALA A 380 24.97 -4.13 2.61
CA ALA A 380 24.94 -4.60 3.98
C ALA A 380 24.72 -3.45 4.98
N ARG A 381 25.44 -2.33 4.83
CA ARG A 381 25.25 -1.14 5.66
C ARG A 381 23.81 -0.61 5.58
N LEU A 382 23.24 -0.53 4.38
CA LEU A 382 21.87 -0.08 4.16
C LEU A 382 20.83 -1.01 4.78
N PHE A 383 21.05 -2.33 4.71
CA PHE A 383 20.13 -3.29 5.33
C PHE A 383 20.22 -3.30 6.86
N GLU A 384 21.40 -3.13 7.46
CA GLU A 384 21.52 -2.91 8.92
C GLU A 384 20.78 -1.65 9.35
N GLU A 385 21.00 -0.55 8.64
CA GLU A 385 20.33 0.71 8.91
C GLU A 385 18.80 0.54 8.79
N ALA A 386 18.33 -0.18 7.78
CA ALA A 386 16.91 -0.49 7.62
C ALA A 386 16.35 -1.23 8.84
N LEU A 387 16.98 -2.33 9.26
CA LEU A 387 16.52 -3.13 10.40
C LEU A 387 16.47 -2.33 11.70
N SER A 388 17.36 -1.36 11.89
CA SER A 388 17.35 -0.50 13.08
C SER A 388 16.10 0.41 13.17
N LYS A 389 15.45 0.73 12.04
CA LYS A 389 14.21 1.54 12.01
C LYS A 389 12.98 0.80 12.51
N VAL A 390 13.06 -0.53 12.56
CA VAL A 390 11.94 -1.44 12.88
C VAL A 390 12.31 -2.44 13.98
N GLU A 391 13.15 -2.03 14.94
CA GLU A 391 13.47 -2.82 16.14
C GLU A 391 12.20 -3.10 16.97
N GLY A 392 12.01 -4.35 17.41
CA GLY A 392 10.82 -4.83 18.13
C GLY A 392 9.85 -5.66 17.27
N ARG A 393 8.71 -6.09 17.84
CA ARG A 393 7.62 -6.73 17.08
C ARG A 393 6.76 -5.68 16.39
N TRP A 394 6.63 -5.81 15.08
CA TRP A 394 5.73 -5.01 14.24
C TRP A 394 4.57 -5.89 13.76
N ASP A 395 3.64 -5.31 12.99
CA ASP A 395 2.57 -6.07 12.34
C ASP A 395 3.12 -7.15 11.39
N GLU A 396 2.30 -8.17 11.12
CA GLU A 396 2.69 -9.35 10.32
C GLU A 396 3.27 -8.99 8.94
N ASN A 397 2.73 -7.97 8.26
CA ASN A 397 3.24 -7.55 6.96
C ASN A 397 4.64 -6.94 7.09
N THR A 398 4.89 -6.14 8.13
CA THR A 398 6.23 -5.60 8.39
C THR A 398 7.23 -6.70 8.76
N GLU A 399 6.83 -7.72 9.52
CA GLU A 399 7.70 -8.86 9.86
C GLU A 399 8.16 -9.65 8.63
N SER A 400 7.29 -9.86 7.64
CA SER A 400 7.67 -10.46 6.35
C SER A 400 8.77 -9.67 5.64
N HIS A 401 8.67 -8.35 5.62
CA HIS A 401 9.70 -7.50 5.01
C HIS A 401 10.99 -7.44 5.85
N LYS A 402 10.90 -7.55 7.18
CA LYS A 402 12.08 -7.69 8.04
C LYS A 402 12.80 -9.00 7.77
N ALA A 403 12.07 -10.11 7.64
CA ALA A 403 12.62 -11.41 7.27
C ALA A 403 13.36 -11.33 5.93
N TYR A 404 12.74 -10.68 4.93
CA TYR A 404 13.37 -10.42 3.65
C TYR A 404 14.67 -9.61 3.78
N VAL A 405 14.66 -8.48 4.51
CA VAL A 405 15.85 -7.64 4.70
C VAL A 405 16.96 -8.40 5.42
N ARG A 406 16.62 -9.20 6.45
CA ARG A 406 17.58 -10.07 7.15
C ARG A 406 18.24 -11.07 6.20
N LEU A 407 17.45 -11.69 5.32
CA LEU A 407 17.97 -12.63 4.34
C LEU A 407 18.94 -11.95 3.35
N ARG A 408 18.60 -10.75 2.89
CA ARG A 408 19.45 -9.98 1.96
C ARG A 408 20.72 -9.46 2.66
N LEU A 409 20.61 -9.04 3.92
CA LEU A 409 21.75 -8.67 4.76
C LEU A 409 22.71 -9.85 4.94
N TRP A 410 22.18 -11.03 5.28
CA TRP A 410 22.96 -12.26 5.40
C TRP A 410 23.76 -12.54 4.13
N ARG A 411 23.11 -12.49 2.97
CA ARG A 411 23.79 -12.68 1.68
C ARG A 411 24.89 -11.64 1.48
N ALA A 412 24.59 -10.36 1.68
CA ALA A 412 25.56 -9.28 1.50
C ALA A 412 26.80 -9.48 2.40
N TYR A 413 26.62 -9.90 3.65
CA TYR A 413 27.74 -10.23 4.52
C TYR A 413 28.56 -11.43 4.09
N LEU A 414 27.92 -12.48 3.59
CA LEU A 414 28.67 -13.63 3.06
C LEU A 414 29.57 -13.21 1.90
N GLU A 415 29.06 -12.40 0.97
CA GLU A 415 29.83 -11.91 -0.17
C GLU A 415 31.01 -11.04 0.28
N VAL A 416 30.78 -10.10 1.21
CA VAL A 416 31.85 -9.25 1.76
C VAL A 416 32.88 -10.07 2.54
N ALA A 417 32.44 -11.03 3.35
CA ALA A 417 33.33 -11.89 4.13
C ALA A 417 34.19 -12.77 3.20
N ALA A 418 33.61 -13.31 2.13
CA ALA A 418 34.32 -14.11 1.14
C ALA A 418 35.36 -13.27 0.37
N GLN A 419 34.98 -12.08 -0.09
CA GLN A 419 35.88 -11.15 -0.81
C GLN A 419 37.08 -10.75 0.04
N ASN A 420 36.87 -10.48 1.33
CA ASN A 420 37.90 -9.96 2.24
C ASN A 420 38.57 -11.02 3.12
N GLN A 421 38.15 -12.29 3.05
CA GLN A 421 38.56 -13.37 3.97
C GLN A 421 38.33 -13.02 5.46
N ASP A 422 37.25 -12.28 5.75
CA ASP A 422 36.93 -11.82 7.11
C ASP A 422 36.14 -12.88 7.88
N LYS A 423 36.86 -13.62 8.74
CA LYS A 423 36.27 -14.66 9.61
C LYS A 423 35.28 -14.11 10.63
N LYS A 424 35.46 -12.88 11.13
CA LYS A 424 34.55 -12.29 12.12
C LYS A 424 33.22 -11.95 11.47
N LEU A 425 33.28 -11.38 10.27
CA LEU A 425 32.08 -11.07 9.49
C LEU A 425 31.34 -12.34 9.07
N LEU A 426 32.07 -13.42 8.77
CA LEU A 426 31.47 -14.73 8.50
C LEU A 426 30.68 -15.24 9.71
N THR A 427 31.23 -15.19 10.92
CA THR A 427 30.50 -15.54 12.16
C THR A 427 29.30 -14.64 12.41
N LYS A 428 29.39 -13.34 12.08
CA LYS A 428 28.25 -12.42 12.16
C LYS A 428 27.17 -12.75 11.13
N ALA A 429 27.53 -13.17 9.92
CA ALA A 429 26.58 -13.65 8.93
C ALA A 429 25.90 -14.95 9.42
N GLU A 430 26.66 -15.89 9.99
CA GLU A 430 26.12 -17.12 10.55
C GLU A 430 25.08 -16.87 11.65
N SER A 431 25.27 -15.85 12.50
CA SER A 431 24.29 -15.52 13.56
C SER A 431 23.02 -14.84 13.04
N LEU A 432 23.06 -14.25 11.85
CA LEU A 432 21.90 -13.64 11.19
C LEU A 432 21.06 -14.66 10.42
N PHE A 433 21.62 -15.82 10.10
CA PHE A 433 20.85 -16.90 9.48
C PHE A 433 19.98 -17.56 10.56
N PRO A 434 18.65 -17.51 10.45
CA PRO A 434 17.81 -18.31 11.31
C PRO A 434 18.04 -19.77 10.92
N SER A 435 18.73 -20.51 11.77
CA SER A 435 18.85 -21.97 11.71
C SER A 435 17.50 -22.68 11.91
N ASP A 436 16.41 -21.92 12.03
CA ASP A 436 15.10 -22.37 12.44
C ASP A 436 14.28 -22.82 11.24
N GLU A 437 13.84 -24.07 11.30
CA GLU A 437 12.84 -24.62 10.37
C GLU A 437 11.55 -23.79 10.41
N ALA A 438 11.29 -23.08 11.53
CA ALA A 438 10.23 -22.09 11.66
C ALA A 438 10.39 -20.92 10.67
N PHE A 439 11.61 -20.46 10.37
CA PHE A 439 11.83 -19.38 9.40
C PHE A 439 11.53 -19.80 7.96
N VAL A 440 11.87 -21.04 7.60
CA VAL A 440 11.53 -21.60 6.27
C VAL A 440 10.01 -21.79 6.16
N ARG A 441 9.35 -22.25 7.23
CA ARG A 441 7.88 -22.37 7.30
C ARG A 441 7.18 -21.00 7.26
N GLU A 442 7.69 -20.00 7.96
CA GLU A 442 7.19 -18.63 7.94
C GLU A 442 7.39 -18.01 6.55
N ALA A 443 8.55 -18.20 5.91
CA ALA A 443 8.77 -17.72 4.55
C ALA A 443 7.80 -18.38 3.53
N ASP A 444 7.51 -19.68 3.70
CA ASP A 444 6.50 -20.39 2.88
C ASP A 444 5.07 -19.90 3.15
N GLN A 445 4.72 -19.54 4.39
CA GLN A 445 3.39 -19.02 4.76
C GLN A 445 3.14 -17.57 4.31
N LEU A 446 4.18 -16.75 4.28
CA LEU A 446 4.09 -15.30 4.09
C LEU A 446 4.12 -14.85 2.62
N MET A 447 3.86 -15.77 1.68
CA MET A 447 3.92 -15.51 0.22
C MET A 447 5.22 -14.86 -0.25
N PHE A 448 6.32 -15.11 0.47
CA PHE A 448 7.66 -14.87 -0.05
C PHE A 448 7.91 -15.81 -1.22
N ASN A 449 8.77 -15.47 -2.19
CA ASN A 449 9.15 -16.44 -3.23
C ASN A 449 9.77 -17.66 -2.53
N PRO A 450 9.07 -18.81 -2.43
CA PRO A 450 9.53 -19.96 -1.65
C PRO A 450 10.90 -20.45 -2.12
N ALA A 451 11.18 -20.25 -3.41
CA ALA A 451 12.47 -20.58 -4.02
C ALA A 451 13.63 -19.82 -3.36
N MET A 452 13.45 -18.55 -2.96
CA MET A 452 14.54 -17.74 -2.37
C MET A 452 14.88 -18.17 -0.94
N ALA A 453 13.88 -18.44 -0.10
CA ALA A 453 14.13 -18.92 1.26
C ALA A 453 14.77 -20.32 1.23
N ARG A 454 14.29 -21.20 0.36
CA ARG A 454 14.84 -22.55 0.17
C ARG A 454 16.24 -22.52 -0.45
N TYR A 455 16.50 -21.59 -1.38
CA TYR A 455 17.84 -21.37 -1.94
C TYR A 455 18.84 -20.88 -0.88
N ALA A 456 18.41 -20.00 0.02
CA ALA A 456 19.24 -19.56 1.14
C ALA A 456 19.55 -20.72 2.11
N ALA A 457 18.56 -21.54 2.45
CA ALA A 457 18.73 -22.75 3.26
C ALA A 457 19.67 -23.78 2.60
N LEU A 458 19.61 -23.90 1.27
CA LEU A 458 20.56 -24.68 0.47
C LEU A 458 21.99 -24.14 0.60
N ILE A 459 22.21 -22.84 0.40
CA ILE A 459 23.54 -22.22 0.53
C ILE A 459 24.10 -22.43 1.94
N TYR A 460 23.30 -22.16 2.98
CA TYR A 460 23.72 -22.35 4.37
C TYR A 460 24.11 -23.80 4.64
N SER A 461 23.28 -24.76 4.21
CA SER A 461 23.59 -26.18 4.38
C SER A 461 24.86 -26.60 3.64
N ALA A 462 25.11 -26.03 2.46
CA ALA A 462 26.34 -26.25 1.69
C ALA A 462 27.59 -25.69 2.39
N GLN A 463 27.49 -24.51 3.00
CA GLN A 463 28.57 -23.94 3.80
C GLN A 463 28.89 -24.82 5.02
N ARG A 464 27.87 -25.25 5.76
CA ARG A 464 28.05 -26.15 6.91
C ARG A 464 28.64 -27.49 6.52
N PHE A 465 28.29 -28.01 5.35
CA PHE A 465 28.94 -29.19 4.77
C PHE A 465 30.45 -28.96 4.56
N ALA A 466 30.85 -27.82 3.98
CA ALA A 466 32.25 -27.50 3.70
C ALA A 466 33.08 -27.33 4.99
N THR A 467 32.50 -26.76 6.04
CA THR A 467 33.17 -26.52 7.32
C THR A 467 33.05 -27.66 8.35
N ALA A 468 32.29 -28.72 8.03
CA ALA A 468 32.06 -29.84 8.95
C ALA A 468 33.37 -30.58 9.30
N ARG A 469 33.60 -30.80 10.60
CA ARG A 469 34.82 -31.41 11.13
C ARG A 469 34.72 -32.93 11.19
N THR A 470 33.51 -33.47 11.31
CA THR A 470 33.25 -34.92 11.37
C THR A 470 32.55 -35.42 10.11
N HIS A 471 32.76 -36.69 9.79
CA HIS A 471 32.07 -37.35 8.68
C HIS A 471 30.54 -37.36 8.89
N GLN A 472 30.09 -37.58 10.12
CA GLN A 472 28.67 -37.62 10.47
C GLN A 472 27.98 -36.26 10.28
N GLU A 473 28.61 -35.17 10.73
CA GLU A 473 28.11 -33.81 10.48
C GLU A 473 28.07 -33.50 8.98
N ARG A 474 29.11 -33.90 8.25
CA ARG A 474 29.20 -33.68 6.80
C ARG A 474 28.05 -34.36 6.08
N GLU A 475 27.76 -35.62 6.38
CA GLU A 475 26.63 -36.34 5.77
C GLU A 475 25.26 -35.76 6.19
N ALA A 476 25.11 -35.30 7.44
CA ALA A 476 23.88 -34.65 7.90
C ALA A 476 23.59 -33.34 7.13
N TRP A 477 24.60 -32.50 6.93
CA TRP A 477 24.46 -31.24 6.18
C TRP A 477 24.28 -31.45 4.68
N LYS A 478 24.93 -32.48 4.12
CA LYS A 478 24.72 -32.92 2.72
C LYS A 478 23.26 -33.32 2.48
N LYS A 479 22.67 -34.09 3.40
CA LYS A 479 21.26 -34.50 3.34
C LYS A 479 20.34 -33.26 3.35
N LYS A 480 20.52 -32.37 4.33
CA LYS A 480 19.74 -31.11 4.43
C LYS A 480 19.85 -30.25 3.17
N ALA A 481 21.05 -30.09 2.62
CA ALA A 481 21.25 -29.34 1.38
C ALA A 481 20.47 -29.96 0.20
N ASN A 482 20.49 -31.29 0.06
CA ASN A 482 19.77 -31.98 -1.00
C ASN A 482 18.24 -31.93 -0.82
N ASP A 483 17.76 -31.94 0.43
CA ASP A 483 16.33 -31.76 0.76
C ASP A 483 15.85 -30.35 0.35
N TYR A 484 16.60 -29.30 0.71
CA TYR A 484 16.27 -27.92 0.33
C TYR A 484 16.40 -27.67 -1.17
N TYR A 485 17.37 -28.29 -1.85
CA TYR A 485 17.46 -28.23 -3.31
C TYR A 485 16.22 -28.83 -3.99
N THR A 486 15.79 -30.02 -3.56
CA THR A 486 14.61 -30.70 -4.10
C THR A 486 13.37 -29.83 -3.94
N ALA A 487 13.26 -29.14 -2.80
CA ALA A 487 12.18 -28.19 -2.52
C ALA A 487 12.30 -26.86 -3.30
N ALA A 488 13.51 -26.36 -3.56
CA ALA A 488 13.77 -25.10 -4.27
C ALA A 488 13.55 -25.22 -5.80
N VAL A 489 13.88 -26.39 -6.37
CA VAL A 489 13.84 -26.67 -7.82
C VAL A 489 12.56 -27.43 -8.24
N SER A 490 11.62 -27.62 -7.32
CA SER A 490 10.31 -28.24 -7.59
C SER A 490 9.57 -27.51 -8.72
N PRO A 491 8.82 -28.20 -9.61
CA PRO A 491 8.09 -27.59 -10.75
C PRO A 491 7.02 -26.55 -10.37
N TYR A 492 6.83 -26.26 -9.08
CA TYR A 492 5.94 -25.21 -8.56
C TYR A 492 6.65 -23.85 -8.37
N THR A 493 7.95 -23.72 -8.68
CA THR A 493 8.74 -22.47 -8.61
C THR A 493 9.01 -21.86 -9.99
N GLU A 494 8.00 -21.86 -10.88
CA GLU A 494 8.10 -21.26 -12.22
C GLU A 494 8.45 -19.76 -12.16
N GLY A 495 9.60 -19.39 -12.73
CA GLY A 495 9.98 -17.98 -12.97
C GLY A 495 11.44 -17.59 -12.72
N CYS A 496 12.27 -18.44 -12.09
CA CYS A 496 13.66 -18.07 -11.74
C CYS A 496 14.72 -19.04 -12.30
N GLY A 497 14.91 -19.05 -13.62
CA GLY A 497 15.90 -19.90 -14.29
C GLY A 497 17.33 -19.77 -13.73
N GLU A 498 17.77 -18.55 -13.43
CA GLU A 498 19.11 -18.29 -12.89
C GLU A 498 19.32 -18.85 -11.47
N LEU A 499 18.29 -18.83 -10.60
CA LEU A 499 18.37 -19.42 -9.26
C LEU A 499 18.47 -20.94 -9.33
N LYS A 500 17.74 -21.56 -10.27
CA LYS A 500 17.80 -23.00 -10.51
C LYS A 500 19.19 -23.45 -10.96
N GLU A 501 19.78 -22.77 -11.93
CA GLU A 501 21.14 -23.08 -12.40
C GLU A 501 22.19 -22.96 -11.29
N ARG A 502 22.09 -21.90 -10.47
CA ARG A 502 22.99 -21.73 -9.31
C ARG A 502 22.78 -22.81 -8.25
N ALA A 503 21.53 -23.18 -7.96
CA ALA A 503 21.21 -24.26 -7.02
C ALA A 503 21.75 -25.62 -7.50
N GLU A 504 21.60 -25.91 -8.79
CA GLU A 504 22.15 -27.10 -9.45
C GLU A 504 23.68 -27.16 -9.35
N SER A 505 24.35 -26.02 -9.54
CA SER A 505 25.81 -25.90 -9.39
C SER A 505 26.27 -26.23 -7.96
N ILE A 506 25.59 -25.68 -6.95
CA ILE A 506 25.91 -25.95 -5.53
C ILE A 506 25.76 -27.44 -5.22
N VAL A 507 24.66 -28.08 -5.60
CA VAL A 507 24.45 -29.51 -5.33
C VAL A 507 25.42 -30.40 -6.10
N ARG A 508 25.78 -30.01 -7.34
CA ARG A 508 26.81 -30.71 -8.11
C ARG A 508 28.15 -30.71 -7.37
N LEU A 509 28.57 -29.56 -6.83
CA LEU A 509 29.79 -29.43 -6.03
C LEU A 509 29.72 -30.25 -4.73
N LEU A 510 28.57 -30.28 -4.06
CA LEU A 510 28.37 -31.12 -2.86
C LEU A 510 28.47 -32.62 -3.18
N ARG A 511 27.94 -33.06 -4.32
CA ARG A 511 27.97 -34.46 -4.78
C ARG A 511 29.36 -34.91 -5.22
N GLN A 512 30.11 -34.03 -5.86
CA GLN A 512 31.51 -34.28 -6.24
C GLN A 512 32.43 -34.45 -5.02
N GLY A 513 31.95 -34.04 -3.84
CA GLY A 513 32.70 -34.07 -2.59
C GLY A 513 33.79 -33.01 -2.65
N VAL A 514 33.56 -31.86 -2.00
CA VAL A 514 34.59 -30.84 -1.86
C VAL A 514 35.82 -31.51 -1.22
N HIS A 515 36.89 -31.68 -2.01
CA HIS A 515 38.18 -32.14 -1.49
C HIS A 515 38.51 -31.25 -0.30
N LYS A 516 38.95 -31.87 0.82
CA LYS A 516 39.35 -31.17 2.07
C LYS A 516 39.90 -29.79 1.71
N PRO A 517 39.22 -28.68 2.08
CA PRO A 517 39.64 -27.37 1.66
C PRO A 517 41.09 -27.18 2.12
N ARG A 518 41.99 -26.99 1.15
CA ARG A 518 43.44 -26.93 1.42
C ARG A 518 43.82 -25.68 2.22
N SER A 519 42.89 -24.72 2.33
CA SER A 519 43.02 -23.52 3.15
C SER A 519 41.63 -22.96 3.51
N ALA A 520 41.59 -22.06 4.49
CA ALA A 520 40.37 -21.34 4.89
C ALA A 520 39.84 -20.34 3.83
N LYS A 521 40.58 -20.15 2.73
CA LYS A 521 40.17 -19.39 1.54
C LYS A 521 39.54 -20.28 0.46
N HIS A 522 39.76 -21.60 0.57
CA HIS A 522 39.27 -22.63 -0.34
C HIS A 522 37.96 -23.26 0.15
N ALA A 523 37.73 -23.22 1.47
CA ALA A 523 36.43 -23.40 2.11
C ALA A 523 35.64 -22.10 1.98
#